data_AF-A0A421ETD7-F1
#
_entry.id   AF-A0A421ETD7-F1
#
_cell.length_a   1.000
_cell.length_b   1.000
_cell.length_c   1.000
_cell.angle_alpha   90.00
_cell.angle_beta   90.00
_cell.angle_gamma   90.00
#
_symmetry.space_group_name_H-M   'P 1'
#
loop_
_entity.id
_entity.type
_entity.pdbx_description
1 polymer ?
#
loop_
_entity_poly.entity_id
_entity_poly.type
_entity_poly.pdbx_seq_one_letter_code
_entity_poly.pdbx_strand_id
1 'polypeptide(L)'
;MAQWYARTISTRSNDEHPVSLLVTSDAQQEGESNATAIAAATSERRMLQELRAAQQAGQIQMFSLSHPAFQLQLTWGADANLESKTKAVDRWTSLLYSKHEHLEARQLTRLAHLHGALHAAAIPVPSMASLKTDSDKDDSECLEEKAQALETKLMHYFDDDDDIAGANGVGDVGDDDRLLQKLLRPLTSDLIECIERDARDLVQLRLGRGGVEPMMEVSEAGEGDEEPECNQWTSYAVAKVFHGLTTPRFPTRQWRDHVCWRRYADVAFERIVQIAHKVLGFGVEGQANSIYM
;
A
#
# COMPACT_ATOMS: atom_id res chain seq x y z
N MET A 1 -20.29 43.30 1.79
CA MET A 1 -19.62 42.48 0.77
C MET A 1 -18.14 42.45 1.09
N ALA A 2 -17.59 41.28 1.39
CA ALA A 2 -16.22 41.15 1.89
C ALA A 2 -15.23 41.14 0.70
N GLN A 3 -14.41 42.19 0.59
CA GLN A 3 -13.54 42.50 -0.56
C GLN A 3 -12.21 41.70 -0.59
N TRP A 4 -12.20 40.46 -0.10
CA TRP A 4 -10.95 39.70 0.09
C TRP A 4 -10.29 39.23 -1.20
N TYR A 5 -11.03 39.16 -2.31
CA TYR A 5 -10.53 38.70 -3.61
C TYR A 5 -10.12 39.83 -4.58
N ALA A 6 -10.33 41.11 -4.24
CA ALA A 6 -10.28 42.20 -5.22
C ALA A 6 -8.90 42.86 -5.40
N ARG A 7 -7.83 42.35 -4.78
CA ARG A 7 -6.51 42.98 -4.84
C ARG A 7 -5.47 42.10 -5.53
N THR A 8 -5.68 41.87 -6.82
CA THR A 8 -4.57 41.58 -7.73
C THR A 8 -4.02 42.90 -8.27
N ILE A 9 -2.71 42.94 -8.45
CA ILE A 9 -1.87 44.13 -8.60
C ILE A 9 -2.16 44.86 -9.91
N SER A 10 -2.77 46.05 -9.83
CA SER A 10 -2.77 47.02 -10.92
C SER A 10 -1.49 47.84 -10.88
N THR A 11 -0.46 47.43 -11.62
CA THR A 11 0.66 48.31 -11.99
C THR A 11 0.47 48.78 -13.42
N ARG A 12 0.06 50.04 -13.55
CA ARG A 12 -0.06 50.78 -14.81
C ARG A 12 1.15 51.69 -14.95
N SER A 13 1.91 51.57 -16.03
CA SER A 13 2.63 52.70 -16.64
C SER A 13 2.76 52.46 -18.15
N ASN A 14 2.19 53.39 -18.92
CA ASN A 14 2.38 53.56 -20.37
C ASN A 14 3.86 53.78 -20.69
N ASP A 15 4.36 53.20 -21.78
CA ASP A 15 4.91 53.91 -22.95
C ASP A 15 5.25 52.91 -24.07
N GLU A 16 5.46 53.42 -25.27
CA GLU A 16 5.07 52.86 -26.57
C GLU A 16 6.10 51.91 -27.24
N HIS A 17 5.56 50.82 -27.83
CA HIS A 17 5.89 50.23 -29.15
C HIS A 17 7.19 49.40 -29.40
N PRO A 18 7.19 48.52 -30.44
CA PRO A 18 7.25 47.06 -30.27
C PRO A 18 8.52 46.43 -30.88
N VAL A 19 8.73 45.12 -30.68
CA VAL A 19 9.26 44.13 -31.65
C VAL A 19 9.88 42.92 -30.92
N SER A 20 9.55 41.73 -31.44
CA SER A 20 10.25 40.45 -31.28
C SER A 20 10.25 39.78 -29.91
N LEU A 21 9.41 38.75 -29.75
CA LEU A 21 9.82 37.35 -30.00
C LEU A 21 8.64 36.42 -29.71
N LEU A 22 8.12 35.83 -30.77
CA LEU A 22 7.44 34.54 -30.69
C LEU A 22 8.43 33.51 -30.12
N VAL A 23 7.90 32.52 -29.40
CA VAL A 23 8.57 31.38 -28.75
C VAL A 23 8.94 31.58 -27.27
N THR A 24 7.97 31.95 -26.43
CA THR A 24 7.99 31.67 -24.97
C THR A 24 6.56 31.55 -24.39
N SER A 25 5.64 30.81 -25.04
CA SER A 25 4.24 30.81 -24.55
C SER A 25 4.00 29.81 -23.41
N ASP A 26 4.55 28.59 -23.50
CA ASP A 26 4.16 27.51 -22.58
C ASP A 26 4.82 27.61 -21.20
N ALA A 27 6.13 27.93 -21.14
CA ALA A 27 6.85 28.08 -19.87
C ALA A 27 6.41 29.31 -19.05
N GLN A 28 5.92 30.35 -19.71
CA GLN A 28 5.40 31.56 -19.06
C GLN A 28 3.99 31.34 -18.51
N GLN A 29 3.13 30.61 -19.23
CA GLN A 29 1.81 30.21 -18.76
C GLN A 29 1.86 29.26 -17.55
N GLU A 30 2.79 28.32 -17.51
CA GLU A 30 3.02 27.47 -16.33
C GLU A 30 3.54 28.27 -15.12
N GLY A 31 4.36 29.30 -15.34
CA GLY A 31 4.80 30.22 -14.29
C GLY A 31 3.65 31.05 -13.70
N GLU A 32 2.73 31.52 -14.55
CA GLU A 32 1.57 32.33 -14.16
C GLU A 32 0.48 31.51 -13.46
N SER A 33 0.22 30.28 -13.89
CA SER A 33 -0.72 29.36 -13.24
C SER A 33 -0.22 28.95 -11.85
N ASN A 34 1.07 28.66 -11.72
CA ASN A 34 1.69 28.38 -10.43
C ASN A 34 1.68 29.62 -9.51
N ALA A 35 1.97 30.81 -10.03
CA ALA A 35 1.91 32.05 -9.26
C ALA A 35 0.49 32.35 -8.74
N THR A 36 -0.54 32.09 -9.54
CA THR A 36 -1.94 32.28 -9.12
C THR A 36 -2.39 31.23 -8.10
N ALA A 37 -1.96 29.97 -8.23
CA ALA A 37 -2.20 28.93 -7.22
C ALA A 37 -1.52 29.27 -5.88
N ILE A 38 -0.27 29.74 -5.92
CA ILE A 38 0.47 30.21 -4.74
C ILE A 38 -0.23 31.42 -4.11
N ALA A 39 -0.73 32.37 -4.93
CA ALA A 39 -1.48 33.51 -4.44
C ALA A 39 -2.80 33.09 -3.74
N ALA A 40 -3.53 32.12 -4.32
CA ALA A 40 -4.74 31.58 -3.71
C ALA A 40 -4.44 30.91 -2.35
N ALA A 41 -3.47 29.99 -2.30
CA ALA A 41 -3.07 29.32 -1.07
C ALA A 41 -2.56 30.29 0.02
N THR A 42 -1.78 31.31 -0.38
CA THR A 42 -1.27 32.32 0.57
C THR A 42 -2.39 33.23 1.08
N SER A 43 -3.38 33.57 0.27
CA SER A 43 -4.55 34.34 0.69
C SER A 43 -5.45 33.57 1.67
N GLU A 44 -5.68 32.28 1.44
CA GLU A 44 -6.41 31.41 2.37
C GLU A 44 -5.65 31.28 3.69
N ARG A 45 -4.35 31.02 3.63
CA ARG A 45 -3.51 30.95 4.83
C ARG A 45 -3.55 32.25 5.64
N ARG A 46 -3.50 33.41 4.95
CA ARG A 46 -3.62 34.72 5.59
C ARG A 46 -4.98 34.89 6.27
N MET A 47 -6.06 34.54 5.59
CA MET A 47 -7.42 34.58 6.14
C MET A 47 -7.53 33.75 7.43
N LEU A 48 -7.00 32.52 7.43
CA LEU A 48 -7.01 31.65 8.61
C LEU A 48 -6.14 32.19 9.75
N GLN A 49 -5.04 32.87 9.45
CA GLN A 49 -4.21 33.55 10.45
C GLN A 49 -4.94 34.74 11.08
N GLU A 50 -5.63 35.56 10.28
CA GLU A 50 -6.43 36.68 10.77
C GLU A 50 -7.61 36.20 11.62
N LEU A 51 -8.30 35.14 11.20
CA LEU A 51 -9.36 34.50 12.00
C LEU A 51 -8.85 34.02 13.36
N ARG A 52 -7.65 33.40 13.39
CA ARG A 52 -7.02 32.97 14.64
C ARG A 52 -6.65 34.17 15.52
N ALA A 53 -6.14 35.26 14.94
CA ALA A 53 -5.83 36.48 15.69
C ALA A 53 -7.10 37.13 16.28
N ALA A 54 -8.20 37.16 15.52
CA ALA A 54 -9.49 37.67 16.00
C ALA A 54 -10.09 36.81 17.13
N GLN A 55 -9.86 35.49 17.10
CA GLN A 55 -10.24 34.59 18.19
C GLN A 55 -9.39 34.85 19.46
N GLN A 56 -8.08 35.05 19.31
CA GLN A 56 -7.19 35.40 20.43
C GLN A 56 -7.51 36.77 21.03
N ALA A 57 -7.94 37.72 20.21
CA ALA A 57 -8.37 39.05 20.63
C ALA A 57 -9.77 39.06 21.29
N GLY A 58 -10.44 37.91 21.38
CA GLY A 58 -11.78 37.79 21.98
C GLY A 58 -12.92 38.37 21.12
N GLN A 59 -12.64 38.75 19.86
CA GLN A 59 -13.64 39.27 18.93
C GLN A 59 -14.52 38.15 18.36
N ILE A 60 -13.98 36.94 18.27
CA ILE A 60 -14.69 35.73 17.83
C ILE A 60 -14.62 34.70 18.97
N GLN A 61 -15.77 34.32 19.52
CA GLN A 61 -15.83 33.36 20.64
C GLN A 61 -15.75 31.90 20.18
N MET A 62 -16.37 31.56 19.04
CA MET A 62 -16.34 30.20 18.49
C MET A 62 -16.21 30.24 16.96
N PHE A 63 -15.21 29.54 16.46
CA PHE A 63 -14.97 29.33 15.04
C PHE A 63 -14.69 27.84 14.81
N SER A 64 -15.36 27.25 13.83
CA SER A 64 -15.13 25.86 13.42
C SER A 64 -15.24 25.74 11.91
N LEU A 65 -14.25 25.11 11.29
CA LEU A 65 -14.34 24.65 9.90
C LEU A 65 -15.26 23.43 9.86
N SER A 66 -16.25 23.44 8.97
CA SER A 66 -17.30 22.42 8.93
C SER A 66 -17.05 21.34 7.88
N HIS A 67 -16.79 21.75 6.64
CA HIS A 67 -16.74 20.83 5.51
C HIS A 67 -15.35 20.85 4.86
N PRO A 68 -14.67 19.70 4.75
CA PRO A 68 -13.51 19.59 3.89
C PRO A 68 -13.94 19.73 2.42
N ALA A 69 -13.17 20.46 1.63
CA ALA A 69 -13.42 20.66 0.21
C ALA A 69 -12.10 20.61 -0.58
N PHE A 70 -12.19 20.21 -1.84
CA PHE A 70 -11.06 20.30 -2.77
C PHE A 70 -10.96 21.72 -3.32
N GLN A 71 -9.80 22.33 -3.18
CA GLN A 71 -9.50 23.59 -3.85
C GLN A 71 -9.03 23.29 -5.27
N LEU A 72 -9.90 23.54 -6.24
CA LEU A 72 -9.61 23.36 -7.67
C LEU A 72 -9.52 24.72 -8.33
N GLN A 73 -8.42 24.97 -9.01
CA GLN A 73 -8.24 26.16 -9.84
C GLN A 73 -8.21 25.76 -11.30
N LEU A 74 -9.16 26.28 -12.07
CA LEU A 74 -9.27 26.04 -13.51
C LEU A 74 -8.97 27.35 -14.23
N THR A 75 -7.92 27.35 -15.05
CA THR A 75 -7.55 28.49 -15.87
C THR A 75 -7.78 28.15 -17.34
N TRP A 76 -8.42 29.07 -18.05
CA TRP A 76 -8.55 28.99 -19.50
C TRP A 76 -7.36 29.69 -20.16
N GLY A 77 -6.91 29.20 -21.32
CA GLY A 77 -5.97 29.95 -22.14
C GLY A 77 -6.55 31.32 -22.52
N ALA A 78 -5.68 32.33 -22.68
CA ALA A 78 -6.07 33.72 -22.93
C ALA A 78 -7.01 33.89 -24.14
N ASP A 79 -6.89 33.02 -25.15
CA ASP A 79 -7.66 33.07 -26.40
C ASP A 79 -8.88 32.11 -26.43
N ALA A 80 -9.29 31.57 -25.28
CA ALA A 80 -10.35 30.58 -25.22
C ALA A 80 -11.74 31.18 -25.50
N ASN A 81 -12.24 30.98 -26.72
CA ASN A 81 -13.62 31.29 -27.12
C ASN A 81 -14.64 30.33 -26.44
N LEU A 82 -15.90 30.73 -26.31
CA LEU A 82 -16.97 29.93 -25.68
C LEU A 82 -17.09 28.52 -26.29
N GLU A 83 -16.98 28.41 -27.60
CA GLU A 83 -17.03 27.12 -28.32
C GLU A 83 -15.82 26.22 -28.00
N SER A 84 -14.65 26.81 -27.76
CA SER A 84 -13.46 26.06 -27.36
C SER A 84 -13.59 25.53 -25.91
N LYS A 85 -14.26 26.30 -25.04
CA LYS A 85 -14.53 25.90 -23.66
C LYS A 85 -15.55 24.76 -23.59
N THR A 86 -16.64 24.83 -24.37
CA THR A 86 -17.63 23.73 -24.42
C THR A 86 -17.00 22.46 -24.98
N LYS A 87 -16.24 22.54 -26.07
CA LYS A 87 -15.50 21.39 -26.62
C LYS A 87 -14.51 20.80 -25.62
N ALA A 88 -13.83 21.62 -24.83
CA ALA A 88 -12.95 21.15 -23.77
C ALA A 88 -13.73 20.41 -22.68
N VAL A 89 -14.84 20.97 -22.21
CA VAL A 89 -15.72 20.32 -21.21
C VAL A 89 -16.21 18.97 -21.73
N ASP A 90 -16.67 18.89 -22.98
CA ASP A 90 -17.13 17.64 -23.59
C ASP A 90 -16.00 16.60 -23.62
N ARG A 91 -14.80 16.97 -24.06
CA ARG A 91 -13.62 16.09 -24.07
C ARG A 91 -13.26 15.57 -22.68
N TRP A 92 -13.20 16.45 -21.69
CA TRP A 92 -12.90 16.07 -20.31
C TRP A 92 -13.97 15.15 -19.75
N THR A 93 -15.25 15.43 -20.04
CA THR A 93 -16.37 14.60 -19.62
C THR A 93 -16.27 13.20 -20.24
N SER A 94 -16.09 13.11 -21.56
CA SER A 94 -15.92 11.81 -22.25
C SER A 94 -14.73 11.02 -21.73
N LEU A 95 -13.60 11.68 -21.47
CA LEU A 95 -12.40 11.03 -20.93
C LEU A 95 -12.64 10.50 -19.51
N LEU A 96 -13.25 11.30 -18.64
CA LEU A 96 -13.57 10.90 -17.28
C LEU A 96 -14.55 9.73 -17.24
N TYR A 97 -15.59 9.75 -18.09
CA TYR A 97 -16.54 8.64 -18.20
C TYR A 97 -15.88 7.38 -18.75
N SER A 98 -15.08 7.48 -19.80
CA SER A 98 -14.35 6.33 -20.34
C SER A 98 -13.41 5.70 -19.30
N LYS A 99 -12.73 6.53 -18.50
CA LYS A 99 -11.92 6.05 -17.38
C LYS A 99 -12.77 5.36 -16.31
N HIS A 100 -13.94 5.93 -15.99
CA HIS A 100 -14.86 5.33 -15.04
C HIS A 100 -15.36 3.96 -15.51
N GLU A 101 -15.81 3.84 -16.76
CA GLU A 101 -16.25 2.57 -17.36
C GLU A 101 -15.14 1.53 -17.36
N HIS A 102 -13.90 1.94 -17.69
CA HIS A 102 -12.74 1.04 -17.63
C HIS A 102 -12.48 0.52 -16.22
N LEU A 103 -12.56 1.40 -15.20
CA LEU A 103 -12.39 0.99 -13.81
C LEU A 103 -13.52 0.07 -13.34
N GLU A 104 -14.75 0.32 -13.75
CA GLU A 104 -15.91 -0.54 -13.46
C GLU A 104 -15.72 -1.93 -14.09
N ALA A 105 -15.39 -1.98 -15.38
CA ALA A 105 -15.10 -3.23 -16.08
C ALA A 105 -13.98 -4.02 -15.38
N ARG A 106 -12.91 -3.33 -14.95
CA ARG A 106 -11.83 -3.96 -14.18
C ARG A 106 -12.33 -4.57 -12.87
N GLN A 107 -13.21 -3.89 -12.13
CA GLN A 107 -13.77 -4.47 -10.89
C GLN A 107 -14.65 -5.69 -11.17
N LEU A 108 -15.46 -5.66 -12.24
CA LEU A 108 -16.28 -6.80 -12.64
C LEU A 108 -15.43 -8.01 -13.02
N THR A 109 -14.34 -7.80 -13.77
CA THR A 109 -13.39 -8.85 -14.11
C THR A 109 -12.75 -9.44 -12.86
N ARG A 110 -12.30 -8.59 -11.91
CA ARG A 110 -11.73 -9.06 -10.63
C ARG A 110 -12.72 -9.90 -9.82
N LEU A 111 -14.00 -9.49 -9.80
CA LEU A 111 -15.05 -10.25 -9.13
C LEU A 111 -15.31 -11.59 -9.81
N ALA A 112 -15.35 -11.62 -11.15
CA ALA A 112 -15.50 -12.85 -11.92
C ALA A 112 -14.33 -13.82 -11.70
N HIS A 113 -13.10 -13.31 -11.67
CA HIS A 113 -11.89 -14.10 -11.37
C HIS A 113 -11.94 -14.67 -9.96
N LEU A 114 -12.26 -13.85 -8.95
CA LEU A 114 -12.40 -14.31 -7.57
C LEU A 114 -13.48 -15.40 -7.44
N HIS A 115 -14.65 -15.18 -8.02
CA HIS A 115 -15.72 -16.18 -8.05
C HIS A 115 -15.25 -17.47 -8.72
N GLY A 116 -14.55 -17.37 -9.85
CA GLY A 116 -13.99 -18.50 -10.57
C GLY A 116 -12.97 -19.29 -9.73
N ALA A 117 -12.11 -18.60 -8.98
CA ALA A 117 -11.13 -19.22 -8.08
C ALA A 117 -11.82 -19.91 -6.90
N LEU A 118 -12.76 -19.23 -6.23
CA LEU A 118 -13.53 -19.80 -5.11
C LEU A 118 -14.36 -21.00 -5.55
N HIS A 119 -14.96 -20.95 -6.73
CA HIS A 119 -15.70 -22.08 -7.29
C HIS A 119 -14.79 -23.26 -7.64
N ALA A 120 -13.55 -23.01 -8.10
CA ALA A 120 -12.57 -24.08 -8.32
C ALA A 120 -12.16 -24.74 -7.01
N ALA A 121 -12.04 -23.96 -5.93
CA ALA A 121 -11.73 -24.43 -4.58
C ALA A 121 -12.93 -25.03 -3.84
N ALA A 122 -14.15 -24.94 -4.39
CA ALA A 122 -15.35 -25.35 -3.68
C ALA A 122 -15.41 -26.88 -3.51
N ILE A 123 -15.54 -27.31 -2.26
CA ILE A 123 -15.79 -28.70 -1.91
C ILE A 123 -17.31 -28.86 -1.76
N PRO A 124 -17.97 -29.75 -2.54
CA PRO A 124 -19.37 -30.01 -2.37
C PRO A 124 -19.63 -30.48 -0.94
N VAL A 125 -20.60 -29.87 -0.27
CA VAL A 125 -21.04 -30.32 1.05
C VAL A 125 -21.51 -31.77 0.90
N PRO A 126 -20.96 -32.73 1.67
CA PRO A 126 -21.40 -34.11 1.58
C PRO A 126 -22.89 -34.15 1.96
N SER A 127 -23.72 -34.61 1.03
CA SER A 127 -25.11 -34.93 1.34
C SER A 127 -25.12 -35.97 2.45
N MET A 128 -25.91 -35.76 3.51
CA MET A 128 -26.04 -36.71 4.64
C MET A 128 -26.39 -38.15 4.21
N ALA A 129 -26.80 -38.35 2.95
CA ALA A 129 -27.08 -39.65 2.35
C ALA A 129 -25.83 -40.46 1.98
N SER A 130 -24.63 -39.86 1.90
CA SER A 130 -23.41 -40.49 1.34
C SER A 130 -22.42 -41.01 2.39
N LEU A 131 -22.79 -41.07 3.67
CA LEU A 131 -21.90 -41.45 4.79
C LEU A 131 -21.54 -42.95 4.86
N LYS A 132 -21.76 -43.72 3.79
CA LYS A 132 -21.52 -45.17 3.77
C LYS A 132 -20.97 -45.65 2.42
N THR A 133 -19.75 -45.28 2.05
CA THR A 133 -18.94 -46.12 1.16
C THR A 133 -17.47 -45.69 1.18
N ASP A 134 -16.56 -46.66 1.23
CA ASP A 134 -15.10 -46.52 1.16
C ASP A 134 -14.66 -45.77 -0.11
N SER A 135 -14.47 -44.45 -0.04
CA SER A 135 -14.11 -43.60 -1.20
C SER A 135 -12.90 -42.69 -0.94
N ASP A 136 -12.00 -43.05 -0.02
CA ASP A 136 -10.85 -42.20 0.34
C ASP A 136 -9.84 -42.00 -0.80
N LYS A 137 -9.87 -42.85 -1.85
CA LYS A 137 -8.96 -42.72 -3.01
C LYS A 137 -9.49 -41.81 -4.10
N ASP A 138 -10.78 -41.91 -4.45
CA ASP A 138 -11.39 -41.05 -5.48
C ASP A 138 -11.54 -39.60 -5.00
N ASP A 139 -11.70 -39.39 -3.69
CA ASP A 139 -11.76 -38.06 -3.10
C ASP A 139 -10.39 -37.35 -3.14
N SER A 140 -9.28 -38.10 -3.01
CA SER A 140 -7.93 -37.54 -3.05
C SER A 140 -7.54 -37.03 -4.44
N GLU A 141 -7.83 -37.81 -5.49
CA GLU A 141 -7.55 -37.39 -6.88
C GLU A 141 -8.41 -36.18 -7.29
N CYS A 142 -9.69 -36.14 -6.86
CA CYS A 142 -10.58 -35.01 -7.09
C CYS A 142 -10.12 -33.71 -6.39
N LEU A 143 -9.55 -33.82 -5.19
CA LEU A 143 -9.00 -32.66 -4.46
C LEU A 143 -7.72 -32.14 -5.11
N GLU A 144 -6.87 -33.03 -5.63
CA GLU A 144 -5.64 -32.63 -6.33
C GLU A 144 -5.94 -31.92 -7.65
N GLU A 145 -6.92 -32.41 -8.43
CA GLU A 145 -7.40 -31.72 -9.65
C GLU A 145 -7.96 -30.33 -9.35
N LYS A 146 -8.70 -30.17 -8.24
CA LYS A 146 -9.20 -28.84 -7.80
C LYS A 146 -8.11 -27.91 -7.35
N ALA A 147 -7.09 -28.44 -6.64
CA ALA A 147 -5.93 -27.66 -6.22
C ALA A 147 -5.16 -27.15 -7.44
N GLN A 148 -4.92 -28.01 -8.44
CA GLN A 148 -4.28 -27.62 -9.71
C GLN A 148 -5.10 -26.60 -10.50
N ALA A 149 -6.44 -26.77 -10.55
CA ALA A 149 -7.32 -25.82 -11.20
C ALA A 149 -7.33 -24.44 -10.50
N LEU A 150 -7.24 -24.41 -9.16
CA LEU A 150 -7.10 -23.18 -8.39
C LEU A 150 -5.74 -22.51 -8.64
N GLU A 151 -4.66 -23.28 -8.57
CA GLU A 151 -3.30 -22.80 -8.81
C GLU A 151 -3.17 -22.16 -10.19
N THR A 152 -3.69 -22.83 -11.23
CA THR A 152 -3.69 -22.32 -12.61
C THR A 152 -4.44 -20.99 -12.71
N LYS A 153 -5.59 -20.86 -12.03
CA LYS A 153 -6.38 -19.60 -12.03
C LYS A 153 -5.66 -18.47 -11.29
N LEU A 154 -4.92 -18.77 -10.23
CA LEU A 154 -4.16 -17.77 -9.49
C LEU A 154 -2.93 -17.32 -10.26
N MET A 155 -2.18 -18.25 -10.86
CA MET A 155 -1.03 -17.96 -11.73
C MET A 155 -1.43 -17.02 -12.87
N HIS A 156 -2.45 -17.40 -13.64
CA HIS A 156 -2.96 -16.59 -14.75
C HIS A 156 -3.45 -15.20 -14.32
N TYR A 157 -4.00 -15.06 -13.12
CA TYR A 157 -4.44 -13.76 -12.60
C TYR A 157 -3.26 -12.81 -12.36
N PHE A 158 -2.16 -13.32 -11.80
CA PHE A 158 -0.98 -12.50 -11.51
C PHE A 158 -0.10 -12.28 -12.75
N ASP A 159 -0.04 -13.24 -13.68
CA ASP A 159 0.71 -13.11 -14.93
C ASP A 159 0.03 -12.13 -15.91
N ASP A 160 -1.31 -12.08 -15.96
CA ASP A 160 -2.05 -11.15 -16.84
C ASP A 160 -2.10 -9.70 -16.34
N ASP A 161 -2.04 -9.47 -15.03
CA ASP A 161 -2.09 -8.10 -14.46
C ASP A 161 -0.81 -7.31 -14.84
N ASP A 162 0.30 -7.99 -15.16
CA ASP A 162 1.54 -7.40 -15.67
C ASP A 162 1.40 -6.89 -17.12
N ASP A 163 0.63 -7.60 -17.96
CA ASP A 163 0.39 -7.21 -19.36
C ASP A 163 -0.61 -6.03 -19.48
N ILE A 164 -1.57 -5.93 -18.56
CA ILE A 164 -2.56 -4.84 -18.55
C ILE A 164 -1.94 -3.52 -18.04
N ALA A 165 -0.91 -3.59 -17.19
CA ALA A 165 -0.12 -2.41 -16.79
C ALA A 165 0.70 -1.84 -17.96
N GLY A 166 1.04 -2.65 -18.97
CA GLY A 166 1.82 -2.23 -20.15
C GLY A 166 1.03 -1.48 -21.22
N ALA A 167 -0.30 -1.58 -21.26
CA ALA A 167 -1.09 -1.08 -22.40
C ALA A 167 -1.51 0.40 -22.30
N ASN A 168 -1.49 1.02 -21.12
CA ASN A 168 -1.90 2.41 -20.93
C ASN A 168 -0.91 3.21 -20.08
N GLY A 169 0.24 3.53 -20.69
CA GLY A 169 1.02 4.73 -20.36
C GLY A 169 2.17 4.54 -19.37
N VAL A 170 3.38 4.48 -19.92
CA VAL A 170 4.65 4.94 -19.34
C VAL A 170 4.89 4.48 -17.89
N GLY A 171 5.22 3.20 -17.76
CA GLY A 171 6.04 2.68 -16.69
C GLY A 171 6.90 1.59 -17.30
N ASP A 172 8.13 1.92 -17.69
CA ASP A 172 9.14 0.91 -17.97
C ASP A 172 9.28 0.10 -16.68
N VAL A 173 8.72 -1.12 -16.63
CA VAL A 173 8.89 -2.07 -15.51
C VAL A 173 10.38 -2.23 -15.20
N GLY A 174 11.22 -2.06 -16.22
CA GLY A 174 12.68 -1.98 -16.07
C GLY A 174 13.15 -0.79 -15.23
N ASP A 175 12.58 0.40 -15.33
CA ASP A 175 13.01 1.58 -14.57
C ASP A 175 12.51 1.56 -13.13
N ASP A 176 11.30 1.05 -12.86
CA ASP A 176 10.81 0.87 -11.49
C ASP A 176 11.56 -0.24 -10.76
N ASP A 177 11.88 -1.36 -11.42
CA ASP A 177 12.75 -2.39 -10.85
C ASP A 177 14.19 -1.90 -10.68
N ARG A 178 14.72 -1.12 -11.63
CA ARG A 178 16.03 -0.47 -11.48
C ARG A 178 16.02 0.58 -10.37
N LEU A 179 14.91 1.31 -10.19
CA LEU A 179 14.72 2.27 -9.11
C LEU A 179 14.64 1.53 -7.78
N LEU A 180 13.89 0.45 -7.70
CA LEU A 180 13.80 -0.42 -6.53
C LEU A 180 15.18 -1.01 -6.20
N GLN A 181 15.92 -1.52 -7.19
CA GLN A 181 17.30 -2.00 -7.01
C GLN A 181 18.27 -0.89 -6.58
N LYS A 182 18.05 0.37 -6.98
CA LYS A 182 18.84 1.53 -6.51
C LYS A 182 18.48 1.96 -5.09
N LEU A 183 17.22 1.80 -4.68
CA LEU A 183 16.71 2.16 -3.36
C LEU A 183 17.01 1.09 -2.31
N LEU A 184 17.16 -0.17 -2.73
CA LEU A 184 17.50 -1.29 -1.87
C LEU A 184 19.00 -1.34 -1.59
N ARG A 185 19.35 -1.56 -0.34
CA ARG A 185 20.73 -1.70 0.11
C ARG A 185 21.33 -3.01 -0.45
N PRO A 186 22.49 -2.95 -1.13
CA PRO A 186 23.16 -4.16 -1.61
C PRO A 186 23.62 -5.04 -0.45
N LEU A 187 23.47 -6.35 -0.60
CA LEU A 187 23.92 -7.32 0.39
C LEU A 187 25.44 -7.47 0.37
N THR A 188 26.11 -6.92 1.38
CA THR A 188 27.52 -7.21 1.66
C THR A 188 27.64 -8.43 2.58
N SER A 189 28.81 -9.08 2.61
CA SER A 189 29.07 -10.22 3.50
C SER A 189 28.80 -9.89 4.96
N ASP A 190 29.27 -8.73 5.42
CA ASP A 190 29.06 -8.25 6.79
C ASP A 190 27.59 -8.05 7.12
N LEU A 191 26.80 -7.57 6.14
CA LEU A 191 25.37 -7.35 6.31
C LEU A 191 24.62 -8.68 6.40
N ILE A 192 25.00 -9.67 5.58
CA ILE A 192 24.45 -11.03 5.64
C ILE A 192 24.73 -11.63 7.03
N GLU A 193 25.95 -11.55 7.55
CA GLU A 193 26.30 -12.05 8.88
C GLU A 193 25.51 -11.36 10.00
N CYS A 194 25.24 -10.06 9.87
CA CYS A 194 24.41 -9.33 10.81
C CYS A 194 22.95 -9.81 10.77
N ILE A 195 22.37 -9.97 9.57
CA ILE A 195 21.01 -10.48 9.39
C ILE A 195 20.91 -11.92 9.94
N GLU A 196 21.92 -12.77 9.68
CA GLU A 196 21.96 -14.14 10.19
C GLU A 196 22.06 -14.20 11.72
N ARG A 197 22.81 -13.29 12.35
CA ARG A 197 22.92 -13.19 13.82
C ARG A 197 21.61 -12.73 14.42
N ASP A 198 21.05 -11.64 13.92
CA ASP A 198 19.80 -11.10 14.43
C ASP A 198 18.63 -12.07 14.20
N ALA A 199 18.63 -12.83 13.09
CA ALA A 199 17.62 -13.85 12.83
C ALA A 199 17.72 -15.00 13.85
N ARG A 200 18.94 -15.43 14.22
CA ARG A 200 19.15 -16.42 15.28
C ARG A 200 18.64 -15.90 16.63
N ASP A 201 18.98 -14.67 16.97
CA ASP A 201 18.55 -14.03 18.22
C ASP A 201 17.02 -13.91 18.26
N LEU A 202 16.41 -13.51 17.14
CA LEU A 202 14.96 -13.37 17.00
C LEU A 202 14.23 -14.71 17.17
N VAL A 203 14.75 -15.78 16.57
CA VAL A 203 14.15 -17.12 16.64
C VAL A 203 14.29 -17.74 18.04
N GLN A 204 15.35 -17.38 18.77
CA GLN A 204 15.58 -17.79 20.16
C GLN A 204 14.68 -17.07 21.17
N LEU A 205 14.03 -15.95 20.78
CA LEU A 205 13.01 -15.33 21.61
C LEU A 205 11.82 -16.27 21.70
N ARG A 206 11.67 -16.90 22.86
CA ARG A 206 10.40 -17.51 23.24
C ARG A 206 9.37 -16.39 23.26
N LEU A 207 8.41 -16.46 22.35
CA LEU A 207 7.23 -15.60 22.37
C LEU A 207 6.39 -15.99 23.57
N GLY A 208 6.83 -15.49 24.72
CA GLY A 208 6.16 -15.66 25.98
C GLY A 208 4.77 -15.05 25.88
N ARG A 209 3.79 -15.87 26.28
CA ARG A 209 2.47 -15.50 26.79
C ARG A 209 2.47 -14.03 27.23
N GLY A 210 1.59 -13.25 26.60
CA GLY A 210 1.57 -11.80 26.67
C GLY A 210 1.79 -11.24 28.08
N GLY A 211 2.49 -10.11 28.13
CA GLY A 211 2.61 -9.29 29.31
C GLY A 211 1.22 -8.95 29.87
N VAL A 212 0.88 -9.63 30.96
CA VAL A 212 -0.07 -9.19 31.97
C VAL A 212 0.61 -9.55 33.29
N GLU A 213 0.88 -8.52 34.11
CA GLU A 213 1.37 -8.70 35.48
C GLU A 213 0.44 -9.63 36.28
N PRO A 214 0.98 -10.41 37.24
CA PRO A 214 0.15 -11.24 38.08
C PRO A 214 -0.46 -10.38 39.20
N MET A 215 -1.70 -9.95 39.02
CA MET A 215 -2.57 -9.60 40.15
C MET A 215 -3.89 -10.35 40.00
N MET A 216 -4.10 -11.33 40.90
CA MET A 216 -5.39 -11.73 41.50
C MET A 216 -6.48 -12.20 40.50
N GLU A 217 -7.12 -13.36 40.59
CA GLU A 217 -7.49 -14.22 41.70
C GLU A 217 -7.95 -15.59 41.14
N VAL A 218 -8.01 -16.57 42.02
CA VAL A 218 -8.31 -18.00 41.81
C VAL A 218 -9.59 -18.28 41.02
N SER A 219 -9.54 -19.25 40.10
CA SER A 219 -10.62 -20.24 39.88
C SER A 219 -10.04 -21.47 39.15
N GLU A 220 -9.97 -22.57 39.88
CA GLU A 220 -9.72 -23.91 39.36
C GLU A 220 -10.92 -24.38 38.54
N ALA A 221 -10.68 -24.91 37.34
CA ALA A 221 -11.34 -26.09 36.76
C ALA A 221 -11.11 -26.13 35.24
N GLY A 222 -10.64 -27.28 34.74
CA GLY A 222 -10.77 -27.65 33.33
C GLY A 222 -9.48 -28.13 32.69
N GLU A 223 -9.25 -29.44 32.82
CA GLU A 223 -8.24 -30.21 32.09
C GLU A 223 -8.37 -30.03 30.58
N GLY A 224 -7.21 -29.92 29.92
CA GLY A 224 -7.09 -29.85 28.46
C GLY A 224 -5.97 -28.89 28.03
N ASP A 225 -4.76 -29.03 28.58
CA ASP A 225 -3.57 -28.42 27.99
C ASP A 225 -3.25 -29.17 26.69
N GLU A 226 -4.05 -28.91 25.63
CA GLU A 226 -3.50 -28.94 24.28
C GLU A 226 -2.50 -27.79 24.23
N GLU A 227 -1.21 -28.11 24.36
CA GLU A 227 -0.14 -27.15 24.12
C GLU A 227 -0.45 -26.45 22.79
N PRO A 228 -0.76 -25.14 22.77
CA PRO A 228 -0.96 -24.45 21.51
C PRO A 228 0.38 -24.51 20.79
N GLU A 229 0.41 -25.18 19.62
CA GLU A 229 1.57 -25.36 18.76
C GLU A 229 2.55 -24.21 18.93
N CYS A 230 3.66 -24.47 19.62
CA CYS A 230 4.68 -23.49 19.92
C CYS A 230 5.01 -22.72 18.63
N ASN A 231 4.64 -21.44 18.59
CA ASN A 231 4.78 -20.52 17.45
C ASN A 231 6.05 -20.80 16.63
N GLN A 232 5.93 -21.63 15.60
CA GLN A 232 7.09 -22.03 14.81
C GLN A 232 7.51 -20.84 13.95
N TRP A 233 8.71 -20.34 14.19
CA TRP A 233 9.31 -19.29 13.37
C TRP A 233 9.47 -19.79 11.94
N THR A 234 8.89 -19.06 10.98
CA THR A 234 9.12 -19.27 9.55
C THR A 234 10.03 -18.18 9.00
N SER A 235 10.71 -18.46 7.88
CA SER A 235 11.55 -17.47 7.20
C SER A 235 10.78 -16.20 6.83
N TYR A 236 9.51 -16.37 6.43
CA TYR A 236 8.59 -15.26 6.18
C TYR A 236 8.25 -14.46 7.44
N ALA A 237 8.09 -15.11 8.60
CA ALA A 237 7.82 -14.40 9.85
C ALA A 237 9.00 -13.51 10.25
N VAL A 238 10.23 -14.04 10.17
CA VAL A 238 11.46 -13.30 10.41
C VAL A 238 11.57 -12.09 9.47
N ALA A 239 11.37 -12.31 8.17
CA ALA A 239 11.43 -11.25 7.16
C ALA A 239 10.41 -10.13 7.41
N LYS A 240 9.18 -10.50 7.81
CA LYS A 240 8.12 -9.53 8.12
C LYS A 240 8.44 -8.68 9.35
N VAL A 241 9.02 -9.26 10.41
CA VAL A 241 9.49 -8.47 11.57
C VAL A 241 10.57 -7.47 11.14
N PHE A 242 11.57 -7.92 10.38
CA PHE A 242 12.66 -7.06 9.91
C PHE A 242 12.21 -5.94 8.97
N HIS A 243 11.09 -6.10 8.26
CA HIS A 243 10.49 -5.06 7.42
C HIS A 243 9.41 -4.24 8.13
N GLY A 244 9.02 -4.62 9.33
CA GLY A 244 7.91 -4.00 10.04
C GLY A 244 6.55 -4.22 9.41
N LEU A 245 6.34 -5.40 8.82
CA LEU A 245 5.08 -5.85 8.24
C LEU A 245 4.26 -6.60 9.28
N THR A 246 2.94 -6.36 9.27
CA THR A 246 2.02 -6.94 10.24
C THR A 246 1.63 -8.35 9.83
N THR A 247 1.44 -9.26 10.79
CA THR A 247 0.76 -10.53 10.54
C THR A 247 -0.15 -10.91 11.71
N PRO A 248 -1.14 -11.80 11.48
CA PRO A 248 -1.97 -12.33 12.56
C PRO A 248 -1.15 -12.99 13.69
N ARG A 249 -0.04 -13.65 13.33
CA ARG A 249 0.86 -14.32 14.29
C ARG A 249 1.84 -13.36 14.98
N PHE A 250 2.13 -12.21 14.37
CA PHE A 250 3.07 -11.21 14.87
C PHE A 250 2.45 -9.81 14.79
N PRO A 251 1.54 -9.45 15.71
CA PRO A 251 0.88 -8.15 15.69
C PRO A 251 1.87 -7.04 16.00
N THR A 252 1.76 -5.92 15.28
CA THR A 252 2.68 -4.78 15.38
C THR A 252 2.86 -4.24 16.79
N ARG A 253 1.84 -4.33 17.65
CA ARG A 253 1.89 -3.83 19.02
C ARG A 253 2.94 -4.55 19.88
N GLN A 254 3.24 -5.81 19.59
CA GLN A 254 4.25 -6.59 20.33
C GLN A 254 5.67 -6.33 19.84
N TRP A 255 5.82 -5.93 18.57
CA TRP A 255 7.13 -5.82 17.91
C TRP A 255 7.58 -4.38 17.68
N ARG A 256 6.67 -3.40 17.71
CA ARG A 256 6.98 -1.99 17.40
C ARG A 256 8.21 -1.48 18.14
N ASP A 257 8.35 -1.87 19.40
CA ASP A 257 9.41 -1.39 20.30
C ASP A 257 10.62 -2.37 20.33
N HIS A 258 10.57 -3.46 19.56
CA HIS A 258 11.65 -4.42 19.47
C HIS A 258 12.74 -3.94 18.50
N VAL A 259 14.01 -4.14 18.85
CA VAL A 259 15.18 -3.68 18.06
C VAL A 259 15.25 -4.24 16.64
N CYS A 260 14.66 -5.40 16.40
CA CYS A 260 14.60 -6.02 15.08
C CYS A 260 13.47 -5.46 14.20
N TRP A 261 12.52 -4.69 14.75
CA TRP A 261 11.41 -4.16 13.97
C TRP A 261 11.89 -3.08 13.00
N ARG A 262 11.61 -3.27 11.70
CA ARG A 262 12.06 -2.38 10.60
C ARG A 262 13.58 -2.25 10.46
N ARG A 263 14.37 -3.10 11.13
CA ARG A 263 15.84 -3.00 11.15
C ARG A 263 16.49 -3.14 9.77
N TYR A 264 15.84 -3.88 8.86
CA TYR A 264 16.33 -4.15 7.51
C TYR A 264 15.26 -3.81 6.46
N ALA A 265 14.45 -2.78 6.70
CA ALA A 265 13.40 -2.36 5.79
C ALA A 265 13.94 -1.85 4.43
N ASP A 266 15.24 -1.56 4.35
CA ASP A 266 15.97 -1.14 3.16
C ASP A 266 16.60 -2.31 2.39
N VAL A 267 16.47 -3.55 2.85
CA VAL A 267 17.00 -4.75 2.18
C VAL A 267 15.85 -5.48 1.48
N ALA A 268 16.08 -6.06 0.30
CA ALA A 268 15.06 -6.79 -0.44
C ALA A 268 14.41 -7.91 0.42
N PHE A 269 13.08 -7.99 0.41
CA PHE A 269 12.33 -8.92 1.24
C PHE A 269 12.69 -10.38 0.98
N GLU A 270 12.78 -10.76 -0.29
CA GLU A 270 13.10 -12.12 -0.75
C GLU A 270 14.48 -12.55 -0.29
N ARG A 271 15.42 -11.60 -0.22
CA ARG A 271 16.78 -11.85 0.24
C ARG A 271 16.83 -12.13 1.73
N ILE A 272 16.06 -11.39 2.53
CA ILE A 272 15.91 -11.70 3.96
C ILE A 272 15.25 -13.06 4.16
N VAL A 273 14.25 -13.41 3.36
CA VAL A 273 13.60 -14.75 3.41
C VAL A 273 14.63 -15.86 3.14
N GLN A 274 15.49 -15.71 2.13
CA GLN A 274 16.55 -16.69 1.83
C GLN A 274 17.55 -16.83 2.99
N ILE A 275 18.00 -15.71 3.56
CA ILE A 275 18.93 -15.72 4.71
C ILE A 275 18.27 -16.36 5.94
N ALA A 276 17.03 -15.99 6.25
CA ALA A 276 16.29 -16.55 7.38
C ALA A 276 15.99 -18.05 7.18
N HIS A 277 15.69 -18.48 5.96
CA HIS A 277 15.50 -19.89 5.63
C HIS A 277 16.77 -20.70 5.91
N LYS A 278 17.94 -20.17 5.52
CA LYS A 278 19.24 -20.78 5.84
C LYS A 278 19.43 -20.90 7.35
N VAL A 279 19.19 -19.83 8.11
CA VAL A 279 19.31 -19.82 9.58
C VAL A 279 18.39 -20.84 10.25
N LEU A 280 17.14 -20.93 9.81
CA LEU A 280 16.16 -21.86 10.35
C LEU A 280 16.46 -23.31 9.94
N GLY A 281 16.95 -23.55 8.73
CA GLY A 281 17.37 -24.88 8.25
C GLY A 281 18.57 -25.45 9.01
N PHE A 282 19.58 -24.61 9.30
CA PHE A 282 20.71 -25.01 10.14
C PHE A 282 20.34 -25.24 11.63
N GLY A 283 19.16 -24.80 12.07
CA GLY A 283 18.65 -25.05 13.42
C GLY A 283 18.04 -26.44 13.61
N VAL A 284 17.63 -27.12 12.53
CA VAL A 284 16.96 -28.43 12.60
C VAL A 284 17.97 -29.59 12.51
N GLU A 285 19.11 -29.40 11.83
CA GLU A 285 20.15 -30.45 11.72
C GLU A 285 21.01 -30.59 12.99
N GLY A 286 20.94 -29.63 13.93
CA GLY A 286 21.68 -29.66 15.20
C GLY A 286 21.11 -30.60 16.27
N GLN A 287 19.94 -31.23 16.05
CA GLN A 287 19.36 -32.23 16.96
C GLN A 287 19.34 -33.66 16.37
N ALA A 288 19.86 -33.86 15.16
CA ALA A 288 19.86 -35.16 14.48
C ALA A 288 21.22 -35.89 14.47
N ASN A 289 22.18 -35.48 15.30
CA ASN A 289 23.46 -36.21 15.47
C ASN A 289 23.67 -36.74 16.90
N SER A 290 22.62 -37.40 17.42
CA SER A 290 22.75 -38.35 18.53
C SER A 290 22.12 -39.71 18.18
N ILE A 291 22.25 -40.13 16.91
CA ILE A 291 22.02 -41.52 16.50
C ILE A 291 23.11 -41.91 15.50
N TYR A 292 24.35 -41.88 15.95
CA TYR A 292 25.40 -42.75 15.42
C TYR A 292 26.18 -43.29 16.62
N MET A 293 25.88 -44.54 16.96
CA MET A 293 26.97 -45.51 17.18
C MET A 293 27.68 -45.71 15.84
#